data_AF-A0A238YSZ2-F1
#
_entry.id   AF-A0A238YSZ2-F1
#
_cell.length_a   1.000
_cell.length_b   1.000
_cell.length_c   1.000
_cell.angle_alpha   90.00
_cell.angle_beta   90.00
_cell.angle_gamma   90.00
#
_symmetry.space_group_name_H-M   'P 1'
#
loop_
_entity.id
_entity.type
_entity.pdbx_description
1 polymer ?
#
loop_
_entity_poly.entity_id
_entity_poly.type
_entity_poly.pdbx_seq_one_letter_code
_entity_poly.pdbx_strand_id
1 'polypeptide(L)' 'MTARQGAAGREEPMPAALRAATARALQEQFPGVRVWYGEATGSWWAMVPLREGPRLLEAPSSQQLREEIMSIRSRG' A
#
# COMPACT_ATOMS: atom_id res chain seq x y z
N MET A 1 -18.66 0.77 2.55
CA MET A 1 -18.84 1.02 4.00
C MET A 1 -17.48 1.36 4.57
N THR A 2 -17.33 2.57 5.08
CA THR A 2 -16.11 3.13 5.67
C THR A 2 -15.86 2.46 7.02
N ALA A 3 -14.84 1.60 7.11
CA ALA A 3 -14.52 0.88 8.33
C ALA A 3 -13.87 1.82 9.35
N ARG A 4 -14.66 2.15 10.39
CA ARG A 4 -14.23 2.67 11.69
C ARG A 4 -13.55 1.57 12.52
N GLN A 5 -12.74 2.00 13.50
CA GLN A 5 -12.18 1.25 14.65
C GLN A 5 -10.97 0.34 14.30
N GLY A 6 -9.94 0.16 15.11
CA GLY A 6 -9.65 0.47 16.52
C GLY A 6 -8.69 -0.61 17.05
N ALA A 7 -7.82 -0.28 18.02
CA ALA A 7 -6.96 -1.21 18.81
C ALA A 7 -5.82 -1.94 18.04
N ALA A 8 -4.53 -1.68 18.30
CA ALA A 8 -3.72 -2.10 19.47
C ALA A 8 -3.29 -3.57 19.44
N GLY A 9 -1.97 -3.82 19.52
CA GLY A 9 -1.42 -5.02 20.16
C GLY A 9 -0.41 -5.84 19.36
N ARG A 10 0.88 -5.54 19.55
CA ARG A 10 2.01 -6.48 19.62
C ARG A 10 2.04 -7.63 18.60
N GLU A 11 2.55 -7.32 17.42
CA GLU A 11 3.38 -8.26 16.66
C GLU A 11 4.56 -7.41 16.16
N GLU A 12 5.82 -7.80 16.39
CA GLU A 12 6.98 -7.19 15.71
C GLU A 12 7.56 -8.08 14.58
N PRO A 13 6.77 -8.48 13.55
CA PRO A 13 7.28 -8.79 12.23
C PRO A 13 7.43 -7.47 11.45
N MET A 14 8.67 -7.12 11.10
CA MET A 14 9.14 -5.81 10.60
C MET A 14 8.75 -4.58 11.45
N PRO A 15 9.72 -3.78 11.94
CA PRO A 15 9.43 -2.53 12.63
C PRO A 15 8.46 -1.67 11.82
N ALA A 16 7.45 -1.08 12.47
CA ALA A 16 6.52 -0.15 11.80
C ALA A 16 7.27 0.98 11.07
N ALA A 17 8.43 1.39 11.60
CA ALA A 17 9.35 2.32 10.96
C ALA A 17 9.90 1.81 9.61
N LEU A 18 10.26 0.53 9.51
CA LEU A 18 10.70 -0.09 8.27
C LEU A 18 9.57 -0.13 7.24
N ARG A 19 8.36 -0.49 7.66
CA ARG A 19 7.16 -0.46 6.82
C ARG A 19 6.85 0.96 6.34
N ALA A 20 6.89 1.95 7.22
CA ALA A 20 6.72 3.36 6.85
C ALA A 20 7.79 3.82 5.85
N ALA A 21 9.06 3.41 6.04
CA ALA A 21 10.14 3.71 5.11
C ALA A 21 9.92 3.05 3.73
N THR A 22 9.49 1.79 3.68
CA THR A 22 9.15 1.11 2.43
C THR A 22 7.96 1.76 1.73
N ALA A 23 6.90 2.10 2.48
CA ALA A 23 5.74 2.81 1.95
C ALA A 23 6.16 4.15 1.34
N ARG A 24 7.05 4.89 2.00
CA ARG A 24 7.57 6.17 1.53
C ARG A 24 8.43 5.99 0.27
N ALA A 25 9.33 5.02 0.26
CA ALA A 25 10.16 4.71 -0.91
C ALA A 25 9.32 4.32 -2.14
N LEU A 26 8.20 3.63 -1.94
CA LEU A 26 7.24 3.35 -3.02
C LEU A 26 6.53 4.62 -3.49
N GLN A 27 6.07 5.47 -2.57
CA GLN A 27 5.43 6.75 -2.93
C GLN A 27 6.39 7.69 -3.69
N GLU A 28 7.68 7.69 -3.35
CA GLU A 28 8.72 8.45 -4.08
C GLU A 28 8.93 7.91 -5.51
N GLN A 29 8.81 6.60 -5.72
CA GLN A 29 8.88 5.98 -7.05
C GLN A 29 7.61 6.21 -7.89
N PHE A 30 6.47 6.38 -7.21
CA PHE A 30 5.15 6.48 -7.82
C PHE A 30 4.44 7.78 -7.40
N PRO A 31 4.80 8.93 -8.01
CA PRO A 31 4.19 10.21 -7.65
C PRO A 31 2.67 10.17 -7.82
N GLY A 32 1.94 10.52 -6.76
CA GLY A 32 0.47 10.51 -6.70
C GLY A 32 -0.13 9.21 -6.16
N VAL A 33 0.63 8.12 -6.10
CA VAL A 33 0.18 6.88 -5.45
C VAL A 33 0.33 7.02 -3.94
N ARG A 34 -0.69 6.61 -3.17
CA ARG A 34 -0.57 6.47 -1.71
C ARG A 34 -0.38 5.02 -1.36
N VAL A 35 0.62 4.71 -0.55
CA VAL A 35 0.92 3.34 -0.11
C VAL A 35 0.90 3.28 1.41
N TRP A 36 0.30 2.24 1.97
CA TRP A 36 0.27 1.98 3.41
C TRP A 36 0.22 0.48 3.68
N TYR A 37 0.61 0.08 4.89
CA TYR A 37 0.47 -1.30 5.35
C TYR A 37 -0.78 -1.42 6.22
N GLY A 38 -1.66 -2.35 5.88
CA GLY A 38 -2.84 -2.67 6.65
C GLY A 38 -2.48 -3.63 7.79
N GLU A 39 -2.18 -3.09 8.97
CA GLU A 39 -1.87 -3.88 10.17
C GLU A 39 -2.93 -4.96 10.46
N ALA A 40 -4.21 -4.66 10.17
CA ALA A 40 -5.33 -5.59 10.39
C ALA A 40 -5.40 -6.73 9.36
N THR A 41 -4.91 -6.52 8.14
CA THR A 41 -4.96 -7.54 7.07
C THR A 41 -3.59 -8.17 6.81
N GLY A 42 -2.55 -7.69 7.48
CA GLY A 42 -1.17 -8.09 7.23
C GLY A 42 -0.68 -7.79 5.81
N SER A 43 -1.38 -6.92 5.07
CA SER A 43 -1.16 -6.72 3.63
C SER A 43 -0.82 -5.28 3.28
N TRP A 44 -0.09 -5.10 2.20
CA TRP A 44 0.23 -3.82 1.61
C TRP A 44 -0.92 -3.32 0.74
N TRP A 45 -1.22 -2.04 0.88
CA TRP A 45 -2.27 -1.37 0.15
C TRP A 45 -1.70 -0.19 -0.62
N ALA A 46 -2.18 0.00 -1.84
CA ALA A 46 -1.84 1.15 -2.66
C ALA A 46 -3.09 1.75 -3.31
N MET A 47 -3.25 3.05 -3.20
CA MET A 47 -4.24 3.82 -3.95
C MET A 47 -3.54 4.53 -5.09
N VAL A 48 -3.79 4.06 -6.30
CA VAL A 48 -3.20 4.55 -7.54
C VAL A 48 -4.21 5.44 -8.27
N PRO A 49 -3.94 6.74 -8.47
CA PRO A 49 -4.77 7.58 -9.32
C PRO A 49 -4.50 7.22 -10.79
N LEU A 50 -5.51 6.67 -11.47
CA LEU A 50 -5.47 6.42 -12.91
C LEU A 50 -6.45 7.35 -13.62
N ARG A 51 -6.32 7.44 -14.95
CA ARG A 51 -7.17 8.27 -15.81
C ARG A 51 -8.64 7.84 -15.75
N GLU A 52 -8.89 6.55 -15.59
CA GLU A 52 -10.23 5.96 -15.44
C GLU A 52 -10.80 6.10 -14.02
N GLY A 53 -9.98 6.54 -13.06
CA GLY A 53 -10.34 6.69 -11.65
C GLY A 53 -9.31 6.05 -10.69
N PRO A 54 -9.39 6.38 -9.40
CA PRO A 54 -8.50 5.79 -8.40
C PRO A 54 -8.76 4.29 -8.25
N ARG A 55 -7.69 3.50 -8.30
CA ARG A 55 -7.71 2.06 -8.07
C ARG A 55 -7.02 1.73 -6.75
N LEU A 56 -7.64 0.83 -6.00
CA LEU A 56 -7.09 0.28 -4.78
C LEU A 56 -6.48 -1.08 -5.10
N LEU A 57 -5.21 -1.27 -4.76
CA LEU A 57 -4.46 -2.50 -4.90
C LEU A 57 -4.13 -3.04 -3.51
N GLU A 58 -4.24 -4.34 -3.34
CA GLU A 58 -3.82 -5.08 -2.14
C GLU A 58 -2.80 -6.13 -2.56
N ALA A 59 -1.71 -6.27 -1.80
CA ALA A 59 -0.73 -7.31 -2.01
C ALA A 59 -0.11 -7.77 -0.68
N PRO A 60 0.23 -9.06 -0.54
CA PRO A 60 0.89 -9.59 0.66
C PRO A 60 2.34 -9.09 0.84
N SER A 61 2.96 -8.55 -0.21
CA SER A 61 4.34 -8.03 -0.15
C SER A 61 4.49 -6.68 -0.87
N SER A 62 5.46 -5.89 -0.42
CA SER A 62 5.79 -4.59 -1.03
C SER A 62 6.26 -4.73 -2.48
N GLN A 63 6.92 -5.84 -2.81
CA GLN A 63 7.38 -6.14 -4.16
C GLN A 63 6.22 -6.48 -5.10
N GLN A 64 5.29 -7.34 -4.69
CA GLN A 64 4.07 -7.58 -5.48
C GLN A 64 3.24 -6.31 -5.65
N LEU A 65 3.11 -5.50 -4.59
CA LEU A 65 2.39 -4.23 -4.69
C LEU A 65 3.00 -3.33 -5.75
N ARG A 66 4.34 -3.24 -5.80
CA ARG A 66 5.07 -2.48 -6.82
C ARG A 66 4.79 -3.01 -8.23
N GLU A 67 4.86 -4.33 -8.41
CA GLU A 67 4.61 -4.96 -9.71
C GLU A 67 3.18 -4.70 -10.18
N GLU A 68 2.18 -4.79 -9.29
CA GLU A 68 0.78 -4.47 -9.58
C GLU A 68 0.59 -2.99 -9.93
N ILE A 69 1.23 -2.06 -9.19
CA ILE A 69 1.22 -0.63 -9.52
C ILE A 69 1.82 -0.39 -10.92
N MET A 70 2.93 -1.04 -11.26
CA MET A 70 3.55 -0.93 -12.59
C MET A 70 2.66 -1.52 -13.69
N SER A 71 2.05 -2.67 -13.44
CA SER A 71 1.14 -3.34 -14.36
C SER A 71 -0.08 -2.47 -14.65
N ILE A 72 -0.73 -1.90 -13.64
CA ILE A 72 -1.93 -1.09 -13.84
C ILE A 72 -1.63 0.27 -14.46
N ARG A 73 -0.49 0.89 -14.14
CA ARG A 73 -0.05 2.15 -14.76
C ARG A 73 0.42 1.99 -16.21
N SER A 74 0.85 0.80 -16.62
CA SER A 74 1.16 0.53 -18.03
C SER A 74 -0.09 0.25 -18.86
N ARG A 75 -1.21 -0.08 -18.22
CA ARG A 75 -2.50 -0.36 -18.87
C ARG A 75 -3.48 0.82 -18.94
N GLY A 76 -3.24 1.93 -18.22
CA GLY A 76 -4.14 3.10 -18.16
C GLY A 76 -3.45 4.41 -18.55
#